data_AF-A0A0Q0GHB1-F1
#
_entry.id   AF-A0A0Q0GHB1-F1
#
_cell.length_a   1.000
_cell.length_b   1.000
_cell.length_c   1.000
_cell.angle_alpha   90.00
_cell.angle_beta   90.00
_cell.angle_gamma   90.00
#
_symmetry.space_group_name_H-M   'P 1'
#
loop_
_entity.id
_entity.type
_entity.pdbx_description
1 polymer ?
#
loop_
_entity_poly.entity_id
_entity_poly.type
_entity_poly.pdbx_seq_one_letter_code
_entity_poly.pdbx_strand_id
1 'polypeptide(L)'
;MKRWVMLLPLALFLGVAAFLYRGLYLDPAELPSALIGKPFPQFSLPEVQSSRVLTRADLLGKPALVNVWGTWCVACRVEHPVLTRLAQQGVLIYGVNYKDVNADALKWLKEFHDPYQLNIRDDDGSLGLNLGVYGAPETFLIDRQGIIRYKHVGVIDEAVWREKLAARYQQLVDEAQP
;
A
#
# COMPACT_ATOMS: atom_id res chain seq x y z
N MET A 1 33.14 -26.26 -42.77
CA MET A 1 32.49 -25.99 -41.45
C MET A 1 31.60 -24.77 -41.59
N LYS A 2 30.29 -24.89 -41.31
CA LYS A 2 29.29 -23.84 -41.58
C LYS A 2 29.53 -22.62 -40.66
N ARG A 3 30.16 -21.57 -41.19
CA ARG A 3 30.47 -20.29 -40.52
C ARG A 3 29.28 -19.67 -39.76
N TRP A 4 28.06 -19.98 -40.18
CA TRP A 4 26.80 -19.52 -39.56
C TRP A 4 26.60 -20.04 -38.14
N VAL A 5 27.20 -21.19 -37.79
CA VAL A 5 27.15 -21.74 -36.42
C VAL A 5 27.94 -20.88 -35.43
N MET A 6 28.94 -20.10 -35.90
CA MET A 6 29.68 -19.17 -35.02
C MET A 6 28.86 -17.92 -34.66
N LEU A 7 27.79 -17.60 -35.40
CA LEU A 7 26.91 -16.46 -35.11
C LEU A 7 25.81 -16.79 -34.09
N LEU A 8 25.63 -18.08 -33.80
CA LEU A 8 24.58 -18.60 -32.92
C LEU A 8 24.68 -18.08 -31.47
N PRO A 9 25.88 -18.03 -30.84
CA PRO A 9 26.03 -17.44 -29.51
C PRO A 9 25.72 -15.94 -29.48
N LEU A 10 26.10 -15.19 -30.53
CA LEU A 10 25.82 -13.76 -30.65
C LEU A 10 24.32 -13.49 -30.83
N ALA A 11 23.64 -14.29 -31.66
CA ALA A 11 22.20 -14.19 -31.85
C ALA A 11 21.43 -14.51 -30.55
N LEU A 12 21.86 -15.53 -29.81
CA LEU A 12 21.30 -15.86 -28.50
C LEU A 12 21.51 -14.72 -27.50
N PHE A 13 22.72 -14.16 -27.42
CA PHE A 13 23.03 -13.04 -26.55
C PHE A 13 22.17 -11.82 -26.87
N LEU A 14 22.04 -11.45 -28.16
CA LEU A 14 21.21 -10.33 -28.59
C LEU A 14 19.73 -10.57 -28.30
N GLY A 15 19.24 -11.81 -28.45
CA GLY A 15 17.87 -12.18 -28.08
C GLY A 15 17.60 -12.01 -26.59
N VAL A 16 18.50 -12.50 -25.73
CA VAL A 16 18.40 -12.33 -24.27
C VAL A 16 18.52 -10.86 -23.89
N ALA A 17 19.46 -10.12 -24.48
CA ALA A 17 19.65 -8.70 -24.21
C ALA A 17 18.42 -7.87 -24.59
N ALA A 18 17.79 -8.14 -25.74
CA ALA A 18 16.56 -7.47 -26.15
C ALA A 18 15.39 -7.81 -25.21
N PHE A 19 15.28 -9.07 -24.77
CA PHE A 19 14.27 -9.50 -23.82
C PHE A 19 14.44 -8.79 -22.45
N LEU A 20 15.66 -8.77 -21.91
CA LEU A 20 15.96 -8.09 -20.64
C LEU A 20 15.78 -6.57 -20.75
N TYR A 21 16.22 -5.97 -21.87
CA TYR A 21 16.01 -4.54 -22.16
C TYR A 21 14.53 -4.19 -22.14
N ARG A 22 13.67 -5.01 -22.75
CA ARG A 22 12.21 -4.82 -22.67
C ARG A 22 11.69 -4.94 -21.23
N GLY A 23 12.25 -5.83 -20.42
CA GLY A 23 11.90 -5.99 -19.00
C GLY A 23 12.18 -4.75 -18.15
N LEU A 24 13.22 -3.96 -18.47
CA LEU A 24 13.55 -2.71 -17.79
C LEU A 24 12.51 -1.59 -17.99
N TYR A 25 11.66 -1.68 -19.02
CA TYR A 25 10.60 -0.71 -19.31
C TYR A 25 9.21 -1.18 -18.86
N LEU A 26 9.11 -2.32 -18.17
CA LEU A 26 7.85 -2.73 -17.54
C LEU A 26 7.63 -1.91 -16.27
N ASP A 27 6.49 -1.23 -16.20
CA ASP A 27 6.15 -0.38 -15.07
C ASP A 27 5.82 -1.25 -13.84
N PRO A 28 6.63 -1.23 -12.76
CA PRO A 28 6.37 -2.06 -11.58
C PRO A 28 5.04 -1.72 -10.90
N ALA A 29 4.52 -0.50 -11.13
CA ALA A 29 3.24 -0.03 -10.60
C ALA A 29 2.02 -0.73 -11.21
N GLU A 30 2.17 -1.43 -12.34
CA GLU A 30 1.09 -2.17 -13.00
C GLU A 30 0.88 -3.59 -12.44
N LEU A 31 1.76 -4.08 -11.55
CA LEU A 31 1.58 -5.41 -10.95
C LEU A 31 0.34 -5.41 -10.04
N PRO A 32 -0.78 -6.05 -10.44
CA PRO A 32 -1.95 -6.11 -9.60
C PRO A 32 -1.58 -6.89 -8.35
N SER A 33 -1.94 -6.37 -7.17
CA SER A 33 -1.71 -7.09 -5.93
C SER A 33 -2.24 -8.52 -6.04
N ALA A 34 -1.43 -9.52 -5.69
CA ALA A 34 -1.89 -10.92 -5.62
C ALA A 34 -3.03 -11.13 -4.60
N LEU A 35 -3.33 -10.10 -3.80
CA LEU A 35 -4.33 -10.10 -2.74
C LEU A 35 -5.66 -9.46 -3.15
N ILE A 36 -5.83 -8.97 -4.38
CA ILE A 36 -7.15 -8.47 -4.82
C ILE A 36 -8.18 -9.61 -4.73
N GLY A 37 -9.32 -9.33 -4.09
CA GLY A 37 -10.39 -10.28 -3.81
C GLY A 37 -10.14 -11.20 -2.61
N LYS A 38 -9.01 -11.05 -1.91
CA LYS A 38 -8.69 -11.83 -0.71
C LYS A 38 -8.99 -11.06 0.57
N PRO A 39 -9.33 -11.75 1.68
CA PRO A 39 -9.41 -11.11 2.98
C PRO A 39 -8.07 -10.48 3.35
N PHE A 40 -8.13 -9.34 4.03
CA PHE A 40 -6.99 -8.73 4.68
C PHE A 40 -6.32 -9.77 5.60
N PRO A 41 -4.98 -9.85 5.63
CA PRO A 41 -4.27 -10.86 6.41
C PRO A 41 -4.67 -10.85 7.89
N GLN A 42 -4.57 -12.02 8.53
CA GLN A 42 -4.68 -12.09 9.99
C GLN A 42 -3.43 -11.47 10.62
N PHE A 43 -3.63 -10.68 11.67
CA PHE A 43 -2.56 -10.08 12.46
C PHE A 43 -3.03 -9.87 13.91
N SER A 44 -2.06 -9.71 14.79
CA SER A 44 -2.25 -9.34 16.19
C SER A 44 -1.07 -8.46 16.58
N LEU A 45 -1.21 -7.16 16.38
CA LEU A 45 -0.13 -6.19 16.50
C LEU A 45 -0.54 -5.03 17.42
N PRO A 46 0.39 -4.42 18.15
CA PRO A 46 0.09 -3.28 19.00
C PRO A 46 -0.33 -2.05 18.17
N GLU A 47 -1.07 -1.15 18.80
CA GLU A 47 -1.33 0.19 18.27
C GLU A 47 -0.10 1.10 18.46
N VAL A 48 0.07 2.11 17.60
CA VAL A 48 1.17 3.09 17.71
C VAL A 48 1.02 3.94 18.98
N GLN A 49 -0.21 4.44 19.22
CA GLN A 49 -0.54 5.39 20.28
C GLN A 49 -0.75 4.74 21.65
N SER A 50 -1.00 3.42 21.70
CA SER A 50 -1.37 2.73 22.95
C SER A 50 -0.86 1.29 22.98
N SER A 51 -0.95 0.64 24.14
CA SER A 51 -0.64 -0.80 24.27
C SER A 51 -1.79 -1.71 23.84
N ARG A 52 -2.87 -1.17 23.25
CA ARG A 52 -3.98 -1.98 22.73
C ARG A 52 -3.46 -2.86 21.59
N VAL A 53 -3.86 -4.12 21.60
CA VAL A 53 -3.61 -5.02 20.47
C VAL A 53 -4.75 -4.86 19.48
N LEU A 54 -4.40 -4.59 18.23
CA LEU A 54 -5.28 -4.53 17.08
C LEU A 54 -5.20 -5.83 16.29
N THR A 55 -6.33 -6.18 15.69
CA THR A 55 -6.50 -7.38 14.88
C THR A 55 -7.25 -7.05 13.60
N ARG A 56 -7.33 -8.02 12.69
CA ARG A 56 -8.14 -7.87 11.47
C ARG A 56 -9.61 -7.53 11.77
N ALA A 57 -10.15 -8.00 12.90
CA ALA A 57 -11.54 -7.75 13.27
C ALA A 57 -11.82 -6.24 13.49
N ASP A 58 -10.82 -5.49 13.95
CA ASP A 58 -10.93 -4.05 14.16
C ASP A 58 -11.02 -3.25 12.86
N LEU A 59 -10.67 -3.85 11.70
CA LEU A 59 -10.75 -3.23 10.37
C LEU A 59 -12.07 -3.50 9.65
N LEU A 60 -12.99 -4.24 10.27
CA LEU A 60 -14.26 -4.63 9.65
C LEU A 60 -15.36 -3.60 9.90
N GLY A 61 -16.42 -3.68 9.11
CA GLY A 61 -17.68 -2.94 9.33
C GLY A 61 -17.86 -1.75 8.40
N LYS A 62 -16.78 -1.16 7.87
CA LYS A 62 -16.83 -0.04 6.93
C LYS A 62 -15.73 -0.16 5.87
N PRO A 63 -15.97 0.29 4.63
CA PRO A 63 -14.89 0.45 3.65
C PRO A 63 -13.86 1.46 4.14
N ALA A 64 -12.59 1.16 3.90
CA ALA A 64 -11.48 1.98 4.39
C ALA A 64 -10.28 1.93 3.45
N LEU A 65 -9.45 2.97 3.55
CA LEU A 65 -8.07 2.93 3.10
C LEU A 65 -7.20 2.32 4.20
N VAL A 66 -6.25 1.46 3.83
CA VAL A 66 -5.17 1.01 4.71
C VAL A 66 -3.86 1.51 4.12
N ASN A 67 -3.30 2.55 4.73
CA ASN A 67 -2.08 3.22 4.27
C ASN A 67 -0.87 2.69 5.04
N VAL A 68 0.13 2.22 4.30
CA VAL A 68 1.40 1.75 4.84
C VAL A 68 2.40 2.89 4.80
N TRP A 69 2.93 3.27 5.95
CA TRP A 69 3.74 4.48 6.12
C TRP A 69 4.87 4.27 7.12
N GLY A 70 5.82 5.20 7.15
CA GLY A 70 6.89 5.25 8.15
C GLY A 70 7.58 6.60 8.16
N THR A 71 8.17 7.01 9.29
CA THR A 71 8.84 8.31 9.42
C THR A 71 10.09 8.44 8.56
N TRP A 72 10.74 7.32 8.24
CA TRP A 72 11.88 7.22 7.33
C TRP A 72 11.49 7.44 5.85
N CYS A 73 10.20 7.41 5.52
CA CYS A 73 9.69 7.54 4.17
C CYS A 73 9.39 9.02 3.84
N VAL A 74 10.26 9.65 3.04
CA VAL A 74 10.10 11.05 2.61
C VAL A 74 8.81 11.24 1.80
N ALA A 75 8.47 10.29 0.93
CA ALA A 75 7.24 10.31 0.14
C ALA A 75 5.98 10.30 1.01
N CYS A 76 6.02 9.63 2.16
CA CYS A 76 4.91 9.59 3.11
C CYS A 76 4.65 10.98 3.72
N ARG A 77 5.70 11.81 3.90
CA ARG A 77 5.54 13.21 4.32
C ARG A 77 4.80 14.04 3.28
N VAL A 78 5.06 13.79 2.01
CA VAL A 78 4.40 14.48 0.89
C VAL A 78 2.93 14.07 0.78
N GLU A 79 2.64 12.79 1.03
CA GLU A 79 1.28 12.22 0.99
C GLU A 79 0.40 12.70 2.17
N HIS A 80 0.99 12.86 3.36
CA HIS A 80 0.26 13.06 4.62
C HIS A 80 -0.81 14.18 4.58
N PRO A 81 -0.56 15.39 4.03
CA PRO A 81 -1.58 16.44 3.96
C PRO A 81 -2.80 16.07 3.11
N VAL A 82 -2.66 15.16 2.14
CA VAL A 82 -3.77 14.64 1.36
C VAL A 82 -4.60 13.69 2.22
N LEU A 83 -3.96 12.75 2.91
CA LEU A 83 -4.64 11.82 3.82
C LEU A 83 -5.41 12.56 4.93
N THR A 84 -4.83 13.60 5.51
CA THR A 84 -5.49 14.45 6.51
C THR A 84 -6.76 15.11 5.95
N ARG A 85 -6.71 15.62 4.71
CA ARG A 85 -7.89 16.22 4.07
C ARG A 85 -8.96 15.19 3.73
N LEU A 86 -8.57 14.00 3.27
CA LEU A 86 -9.51 12.89 3.03
C LEU A 86 -10.19 12.43 4.32
N ALA A 87 -9.43 12.30 5.42
CA ALA A 87 -9.98 11.98 6.72
C ALA A 87 -11.00 13.04 7.20
N GLN A 88 -10.71 14.33 6.99
CA GLN A 88 -11.64 15.43 7.29
C GLN A 88 -12.91 15.39 6.43
N GLN A 89 -12.84 14.85 5.21
CA GLN A 89 -13.98 14.62 4.33
C GLN A 89 -14.77 13.34 4.68
N GLY A 90 -14.36 12.61 5.72
CA GLY A 90 -15.03 11.41 6.19
C GLY A 90 -14.52 10.10 5.59
N VAL A 91 -13.44 10.14 4.80
CA VAL A 91 -12.77 8.91 4.34
C VAL A 91 -12.14 8.21 5.54
N LEU A 92 -12.49 6.94 5.75
CA LEU A 92 -11.93 6.11 6.80
C LEU A 92 -10.53 5.62 6.39
N ILE A 93 -9.53 5.89 7.22
CA ILE A 93 -8.13 5.56 6.96
C ILE A 93 -7.53 4.85 8.17
N TYR A 94 -6.97 3.67 7.92
CA TYR A 94 -6.17 2.92 8.88
C TYR A 94 -4.69 3.01 8.49
N GLY A 95 -3.83 3.20 9.48
CA GLY A 95 -2.38 3.24 9.29
C GLY A 95 -1.74 1.88 9.58
N VAL A 96 -0.72 1.53 8.81
CA VAL A 96 0.25 0.48 9.14
C VAL A 96 1.62 1.16 9.19
N ASN A 97 2.10 1.42 10.41
CA ASN A 97 3.41 1.98 10.65
C ASN A 97 4.46 0.87 10.51
N TYR A 98 5.15 0.87 9.37
CA TYR A 98 5.96 -0.25 8.89
C TYR A 98 7.45 -0.07 9.20
N LYS A 99 8.00 -0.99 9.99
CA LYS A 99 9.44 -1.06 10.34
C LYS A 99 10.00 0.30 10.77
N ASP A 100 9.34 0.92 11.73
CA ASP A 100 9.62 2.29 12.15
C ASP A 100 9.95 2.38 13.63
N VAL A 101 10.50 3.51 14.05
CA VAL A 101 10.74 3.79 15.46
C VAL A 101 9.48 4.42 16.05
N ASN A 102 8.78 3.71 16.93
CA ASN A 102 7.49 4.17 17.49
C ASN A 102 7.54 5.57 18.10
N ALA A 103 8.66 5.95 18.73
CA ALA A 103 8.82 7.28 19.32
C ALA A 103 8.79 8.39 18.26
N ASP A 104 9.29 8.13 17.05
CA ASP A 104 9.27 9.08 15.95
C ASP A 104 7.91 9.07 15.25
N ALA A 105 7.27 7.91 15.11
CA ALA A 105 5.89 7.79 14.65
C ALA A 105 4.93 8.63 15.52
N LEU A 106 5.05 8.56 16.85
CA LEU A 106 4.25 9.38 17.78
C LEU A 106 4.48 10.88 17.60
N LYS A 107 5.73 11.32 17.39
CA LYS A 107 6.04 12.73 17.11
C LYS A 107 5.41 13.17 15.79
N TRP A 108 5.51 12.34 14.76
CA TRP A 108 4.93 12.60 13.45
C TRP A 108 3.43 12.83 13.52
N LEU A 109 2.69 11.92 14.18
CA LEU A 109 1.24 12.02 14.30
C LEU A 109 0.80 13.28 15.07
N LYS A 110 1.62 13.71 16.04
CA LYS A 110 1.39 14.96 16.77
C LYS A 110 1.68 16.20 15.92
N GLU A 111 2.75 16.19 15.13
CA GLU A 111 3.19 17.34 14.32
C GLU A 111 2.31 17.55 13.09
N PHE A 112 1.97 16.47 12.39
CA PHE A 112 1.26 16.53 11.10
C PHE A 112 -0.24 16.27 11.20
N HIS A 113 -0.77 16.13 12.41
CA HIS A 113 -2.14 15.74 12.72
C HIS A 113 -2.47 14.32 12.23
N ASP A 114 -2.97 13.50 13.13
CA ASP A 114 -3.28 12.09 12.87
C ASP A 114 -4.52 11.94 11.96
N PRO A 115 -4.38 11.42 10.72
CA PRO A 115 -5.53 11.13 9.86
C PRO A 115 -6.16 9.76 10.17
N TYR A 116 -5.48 8.92 10.96
CA TYR A 116 -5.79 7.51 11.10
C TYR A 116 -6.76 7.25 12.24
N GLN A 117 -7.79 6.42 12.00
CA GLN A 117 -8.72 5.99 13.04
C GLN A 117 -8.14 4.85 13.89
N LEU A 118 -7.28 4.04 13.30
CA LEU A 118 -6.46 3.01 13.95
C LEU A 118 -5.09 3.05 13.29
N ASN A 119 -4.02 2.90 14.08
CA ASN A 119 -2.66 2.90 13.56
C ASN A 119 -1.89 1.70 14.11
N ILE A 120 -1.70 0.70 13.24
CA ILE A 120 -1.09 -0.58 13.55
C ILE A 120 0.43 -0.41 13.55
N ARG A 121 1.10 -0.83 14.63
CA ARG A 121 2.54 -0.81 14.75
C ARG A 121 3.14 -2.14 14.31
N ASP A 122 3.75 -2.15 13.13
CA ASP A 122 4.37 -3.32 12.49
C ASP A 122 5.90 -3.23 12.55
N ASP A 123 6.45 -3.30 13.76
CA ASP A 123 7.87 -3.10 14.05
C ASP A 123 8.77 -4.08 13.27
N ASP A 124 8.35 -5.34 13.13
CA ASP A 124 9.09 -6.40 12.43
C ASP A 124 8.77 -6.48 10.93
N GLY A 125 7.69 -5.83 10.51
CA GLY A 125 7.20 -5.84 9.13
C GLY A 125 6.48 -7.12 8.74
N SER A 126 6.00 -7.92 9.69
CA SER A 126 5.31 -9.18 9.44
C SER A 126 3.97 -8.98 8.73
N LEU A 127 3.22 -7.93 9.08
CA LEU A 127 1.98 -7.59 8.37
C LEU A 127 2.29 -7.07 6.96
N GLY A 128 3.28 -6.19 6.81
CA GLY A 128 3.73 -5.71 5.51
C GLY A 128 4.16 -6.86 4.58
N LEU A 129 4.88 -7.86 5.11
CA LEU A 129 5.25 -9.06 4.35
C LEU A 129 4.02 -9.83 3.86
N ASN A 130 3.04 -10.07 4.74
CA ASN A 130 1.80 -10.76 4.39
C ASN A 130 0.94 -9.98 3.37
N LEU A 131 1.07 -8.65 3.35
CA LEU A 131 0.46 -7.76 2.37
C LEU A 131 1.22 -7.68 1.04
N GLY A 132 2.40 -8.29 0.95
CA GLY A 132 3.29 -8.14 -0.21
C GLY A 132 3.75 -6.70 -0.41
N VAL A 133 3.93 -5.97 0.69
CA VAL A 133 4.50 -4.62 0.71
C VAL A 133 6.01 -4.74 0.58
N TYR A 134 6.60 -3.89 -0.25
CA TYR A 134 8.05 -3.82 -0.45
C TYR A 134 8.58 -2.40 -0.25
N GLY A 135 7.71 -1.41 -0.06
CA GLY A 135 8.09 -0.05 0.28
C GLY A 135 6.94 0.75 0.90
N ALA A 136 7.16 2.05 1.05
CA ALA A 136 6.14 3.00 1.48
C ALA A 136 6.24 4.29 0.64
N PRO A 137 5.14 5.01 0.39
CA PRO A 137 3.78 4.64 0.78
C PRO A 137 3.16 3.61 -0.17
N GLU A 138 2.34 2.73 0.40
CA GLU A 138 1.45 1.83 -0.34
C GLU A 138 0.07 1.89 0.32
N THR A 139 -1.00 1.95 -0.46
CA THR A 139 -2.36 2.06 0.08
C THR A 139 -3.27 0.97 -0.47
N PHE A 140 -3.96 0.27 0.42
CA PHE A 140 -4.96 -0.72 0.08
C PHE A 140 -6.36 -0.15 0.28
N LEU A 141 -7.30 -0.52 -0.59
CA LEU A 141 -8.72 -0.26 -0.37
C LEU A 141 -9.37 -1.57 0.08
N ILE A 142 -10.01 -1.55 1.25
CA ILE A 142 -10.75 -2.69 1.79
C ILE A 142 -12.25 -2.39 1.84
N ASP A 143 -13.07 -3.41 1.66
CA ASP A 143 -14.53 -3.32 1.87
C ASP A 143 -14.92 -3.56 3.33
N ARG A 144 -16.23 -3.49 3.61
CA ARG A 144 -16.80 -3.74 4.95
C ARG A 144 -16.47 -5.13 5.51
N GLN A 145 -16.27 -6.13 4.66
CA GLN A 145 -15.92 -7.49 5.06
C GLN A 145 -14.40 -7.67 5.21
N GLY A 146 -13.62 -6.61 5.02
CA GLY A 146 -12.17 -6.62 5.08
C GLY A 146 -11.54 -7.32 3.88
N ILE A 147 -12.22 -7.40 2.73
CA ILE A 147 -11.64 -7.91 1.48
C ILE A 147 -10.89 -6.79 0.78
N ILE A 148 -9.67 -7.07 0.33
CA ILE A 148 -8.86 -6.12 -0.43
C ILE A 148 -9.45 -6.00 -1.84
N ARG A 149 -9.88 -4.79 -2.21
CA ARG A 149 -10.49 -4.48 -3.51
C ARG A 149 -9.55 -3.76 -4.45
N TYR A 150 -8.56 -3.06 -3.90
CA TYR A 150 -7.57 -2.36 -4.70
C TYR A 150 -6.26 -2.18 -3.93
N LYS A 151 -5.16 -2.00 -4.65
CA LYS A 151 -3.85 -1.61 -4.13
C LYS A 151 -3.29 -0.51 -5.01
N HIS A 152 -2.82 0.57 -4.38
CA HIS A 152 -2.07 1.64 -4.99
C HIS A 152 -0.64 1.62 -4.45
N VAL A 153 0.35 1.74 -5.33
CA VAL A 153 1.76 1.85 -4.96
C VAL A 153 2.22 3.28 -5.21
N GLY A 154 2.87 3.88 -4.23
CA GLY A 154 3.36 5.25 -4.28
C GLY A 154 2.38 6.26 -3.69
N VAL A 155 2.74 7.54 -3.82
CA VAL A 155 2.03 8.67 -3.19
C VAL A 155 0.60 8.79 -3.72
N ILE A 156 -0.34 9.01 -2.80
CA ILE A 156 -1.68 9.53 -3.08
C ILE A 156 -1.62 11.06 -3.06
N ASP A 157 -1.65 11.65 -4.25
CA ASP A 157 -1.97 13.05 -4.42
C ASP A 157 -3.45 13.24 -4.81
N GLU A 158 -3.86 14.48 -5.05
CA GLU A 158 -5.22 14.81 -5.49
C GLU A 158 -5.63 14.18 -6.81
N ALA A 159 -4.70 14.07 -7.76
CA ALA A 159 -4.97 13.48 -9.06
C ALA A 159 -5.16 11.96 -8.90
N VAL A 160 -4.27 11.29 -8.17
CA VAL A 160 -4.37 9.88 -7.84
C VAL A 160 -5.67 9.58 -7.09
N TRP A 161 -6.01 10.38 -6.08
CA TRP A 161 -7.27 10.22 -5.37
C TRP A 161 -8.45 10.29 -6.34
N ARG A 162 -8.57 11.39 -7.09
CA ARG A 162 -9.70 11.64 -8.00
C ARG A 162 -9.82 10.58 -9.10
N GLU A 163 -8.70 10.18 -9.70
CA GLU A 163 -8.68 9.35 -10.91
C GLU A 163 -8.65 7.85 -10.60
N LYS A 164 -8.03 7.45 -9.48
CA LYS A 164 -7.82 6.03 -9.16
C LYS A 164 -8.61 5.55 -7.95
N LEU A 165 -8.81 6.36 -6.91
CA LEU A 165 -9.33 5.85 -5.64
C LEU A 165 -10.76 6.30 -5.31
N ALA A 166 -11.12 7.55 -5.57
CA ALA A 166 -12.37 8.16 -5.12
C ALA A 166 -13.61 7.39 -5.57
N ALA A 167 -13.72 7.09 -6.88
CA ALA A 167 -14.85 6.34 -7.42
C ALA A 167 -14.94 4.91 -6.85
N ARG A 168 -13.79 4.25 -6.64
CA ARG A 168 -13.73 2.90 -6.05
C ARG A 168 -14.13 2.93 -4.57
N TYR A 169 -13.66 3.93 -3.82
CA TYR A 169 -14.05 4.12 -2.43
C TYR A 169 -15.55 4.36 -2.31
N GLN A 170 -16.09 5.27 -3.12
CA GLN A 170 -17.52 5.59 -3.12
C GLN A 170 -18.37 4.36 -3.46
N GLN A 171 -17.98 3.58 -4.47
CA GLN A 171 -18.67 2.34 -4.80
C GLN A 171 -18.76 1.39 -3.59
N LEU A 172 -17.67 1.19 -2.84
CA LEU A 172 -17.70 0.33 -1.65
C LEU A 172 -18.55 0.91 -0.52
N VAL A 173 -18.56 2.24 -0.39
CA VAL A 173 -19.43 2.94 0.58
C VAL A 173 -20.90 2.71 0.22
N ASP A 174 -21.26 2.83 -1.05
CA ASP A 174 -22.63 2.62 -1.54
C ASP A 174 -23.06 1.15 -1.36
N GLU A 175 -22.17 0.19 -1.67
CA GLU A 175 -22.41 -1.26 -1.46
C GLU A 175 -22.55 -1.63 0.03
N ALA A 176 -21.99 -0.84 0.95
CA ALA A 176 -22.05 -1.09 2.38
C ALA A 176 -23.30 -0.49 3.05
N GLN A 177 -24.08 0.32 2.34
CA GLN A 177 -25.36 0.84 2.81
C GLN A 177 -26.45 -0.25 2.74
N PRO A 178 -27.32 -0.35 3.76
CA PRO A 178 -28.36 -1.37 3.84
C PRO A 178 -29.48 -1.20 2.81
#